data_AF-B5YNL5-F1
#
_entry.id   AF-B5YNL5-F1
#
_cell.length_a   1.000
_cell.length_b   1.000
_cell.length_c   1.000
_cell.angle_alpha   90.00
_cell.angle_beta   90.00
_cell.angle_gamma   90.00
#
_symmetry.space_group_name_H-M   'P 1'
#
loop_
_entity.id
_entity.type
_entity.pdbx_description
1 polymer ?
#
loop_
_entity_poly.entity_id
_entity_poly.type
_entity_poly.pdbx_seq_one_letter_code
_entity_poly.pdbx_strand_id
1 'polypeptide(L)'
;MIPTTSMVNPQNETIHLPLGLVSLELSERSSNSDSSRVRATRRRAFLFLLPVVLLCWKNYSFARGQEKALLDTVLWDGATTINETGAHGSVQKASSSDASFDVQSNLHQYNNNVLSSTTSSSSPSSYHRPQFRQIDVDEDGQSFKCGVLLFYHIPCTGGASVNKWLLKLNREQNITYFTHWGRSPAARTSFAEKMEQQLNNTLGPSEWRFAHAHGYSLLPYEDGANLDKWRDTVESQGCQFIVATLLRDALGHTISQVKEKHHVELKAAQNGTLLNLTFAEWVSPPRAWSTQLDYFLFNAWAREMNPNYTREEKVRMAVEILRKHYDLVAYNNHELFRTTVLKMLGLNVNSYQIRRTNVYKGDITFTMREFSLLKNVTYENGDTDWIDVVKHVYGRELDYL
;
A
#
# COMPACT_ATOMS: atom_id res chain seq x y z
N MET A 1 -6.48 -58.45 -26.40
CA MET A 1 -6.43 -57.01 -26.75
C MET A 1 -6.68 -56.24 -25.46
N ILE A 2 -5.65 -55.59 -24.93
CA ILE A 2 -5.72 -54.78 -23.71
C ILE A 2 -5.78 -53.31 -24.17
N PRO A 3 -6.72 -52.49 -23.70
CA PRO A 3 -6.81 -51.11 -24.14
C PRO A 3 -5.73 -50.27 -23.45
N THR A 4 -4.93 -49.57 -24.25
CA THR A 4 -4.00 -48.55 -23.79
C THR A 4 -4.76 -47.28 -23.41
N THR A 5 -4.86 -47.00 -22.12
CA THR A 5 -5.28 -45.72 -21.57
C THR A 5 -4.21 -44.67 -21.86
N SER A 6 -4.57 -43.68 -22.67
CA SER A 6 -3.78 -42.47 -22.92
C SER A 6 -3.65 -41.68 -21.61
N MET A 7 -2.42 -41.51 -21.13
CA MET A 7 -2.10 -40.57 -20.06
C MET A 7 -2.17 -39.15 -20.61
N VAL A 8 -3.17 -38.39 -20.14
CA VAL A 8 -3.21 -36.94 -20.30
C VAL A 8 -2.07 -36.35 -19.47
N ASN A 9 -1.20 -35.55 -20.10
CA ASN A 9 -0.07 -34.88 -19.46
C ASN A 9 -0.59 -33.70 -18.61
N PRO A 10 -0.49 -33.74 -17.26
CA PRO A 10 -1.07 -32.72 -16.37
C PRO A 10 -0.29 -31.38 -16.33
N GLN A 11 0.68 -31.15 -17.22
CA GLN A 11 1.57 -29.98 -17.13
C GLN A 11 1.07 -28.67 -17.77
N ASN A 12 -0.12 -28.63 -18.40
CA ASN A 12 -0.61 -27.44 -19.11
C ASN A 12 -1.97 -26.94 -18.63
N GLU A 13 -2.23 -26.97 -17.32
CA GLU A 13 -3.39 -26.27 -16.76
C GLU A 13 -3.06 -24.78 -16.58
N THR A 14 -3.70 -23.95 -17.41
CA THR A 14 -3.65 -22.49 -17.32
C THR A 14 -4.71 -22.01 -16.34
N ILE A 15 -4.31 -21.21 -15.35
CA ILE A 15 -5.25 -20.60 -14.41
C ILE A 15 -5.64 -19.22 -14.93
N HIS A 16 -6.92 -19.04 -15.26
CA HIS A 16 -7.50 -17.73 -15.54
C HIS A 16 -8.01 -17.12 -14.23
N LEU A 17 -7.40 -16.02 -13.80
CA LEU A 17 -7.87 -15.25 -12.65
C LEU A 17 -8.77 -14.10 -13.13
N PRO A 18 -10.11 -14.19 -12.99
CA PRO A 18 -10.99 -13.12 -13.42
C PRO A 18 -10.79 -11.85 -12.57
N LEU A 19 -11.02 -10.69 -13.20
CA LEU A 19 -11.04 -9.39 -12.53
C LEU A 19 -12.26 -9.30 -11.60
N GLY A 20 -12.02 -9.49 -10.29
CA GLY A 20 -12.95 -9.13 -9.22
C GLY A 20 -13.49 -10.34 -8.44
N LEU A 21 -12.87 -10.64 -7.29
CA LEU A 21 -13.59 -11.29 -6.19
C LEU A 21 -14.56 -10.24 -5.62
N VAL A 22 -15.79 -10.28 -6.13
CA VAL A 22 -16.94 -9.54 -5.62
C VAL A 22 -17.51 -10.37 -4.47
N SER A 23 -17.53 -9.80 -3.26
CA SER A 23 -18.41 -10.30 -2.19
C SER A 23 -19.85 -10.29 -2.70
N LEU A 24 -20.47 -11.47 -2.77
CA LEU A 24 -21.88 -11.64 -3.08
C LEU A 24 -22.71 -11.15 -1.88
N GLU A 25 -23.22 -9.93 -1.95
CA GLU A 25 -24.42 -9.54 -1.21
C GLU A 25 -25.62 -9.55 -2.17
N LEU A 26 -26.57 -10.42 -1.86
CA LEU A 26 -27.89 -10.49 -2.48
C LEU A 26 -28.67 -9.23 -2.09
N SER A 27 -29.04 -8.41 -3.08
CA SER A 27 -30.02 -7.33 -2.92
C SER A 27 -31.10 -7.50 -3.98
N GLU A 28 -32.30 -7.86 -3.51
CA GLU A 28 -33.54 -7.87 -4.29
C GLU A 28 -33.86 -6.44 -4.75
N ARG A 29 -34.11 -6.28 -6.05
CA ARG A 29 -34.61 -5.03 -6.63
C ARG A 29 -36.05 -5.22 -7.09
N SER A 30 -36.97 -4.53 -6.41
CA SER A 30 -38.32 -4.28 -6.93
C SER A 30 -38.28 -3.19 -8.00
N SER A 31 -38.91 -3.48 -9.13
CA SER A 31 -39.17 -2.56 -10.24
C SER A 31 -40.16 -1.46 -9.87
N ASN A 32 -39.95 -0.25 -10.37
CA ASN A 32 -41.06 0.54 -10.90
C ASN A 32 -40.60 1.56 -11.96
N SER A 33 -41.49 1.72 -12.93
CA SER A 33 -41.61 2.65 -14.06
C SER A 33 -41.48 4.13 -13.63
N ASP A 34 -41.28 5.14 -14.47
CA ASP A 34 -41.93 5.41 -15.76
C ASP A 34 -41.27 6.60 -16.51
N SER A 35 -41.62 6.71 -17.81
CA SER A 35 -41.66 7.83 -18.81
C SER A 35 -41.21 9.28 -18.42
N SER A 36 -40.95 10.27 -19.30
CA SER A 36 -40.69 10.46 -20.74
C SER A 36 -40.44 11.98 -20.99
N ARG A 37 -39.69 12.32 -22.06
CA ARG A 37 -39.67 13.55 -22.91
C ARG A 37 -39.90 14.98 -22.33
N VAL A 38 -39.08 15.96 -22.76
CA VAL A 38 -39.42 17.05 -23.72
C VAL A 38 -38.19 17.96 -24.01
N ARG A 39 -38.21 18.57 -25.21
CA ARG A 39 -37.16 19.29 -25.95
C ARG A 39 -36.86 20.73 -25.47
N ALA A 40 -35.58 21.09 -25.67
CA ALA A 40 -35.02 22.29 -26.29
C ALA A 40 -35.59 23.70 -26.02
N THR A 41 -34.71 24.57 -25.52
CA THR A 41 -34.54 25.95 -26.03
C THR A 41 -33.09 26.41 -25.82
N ARG A 42 -32.42 26.73 -26.93
CA ARG A 42 -31.09 27.34 -26.99
C ARG A 42 -31.27 28.75 -27.55
N ARG A 43 -30.68 29.75 -26.87
CA ARG A 43 -29.94 30.92 -27.41
C ARG A 43 -30.20 32.18 -26.59
N ARG A 44 -29.18 32.63 -25.85
CA ARG A 44 -28.59 33.99 -25.85
C ARG A 44 -27.91 34.24 -24.49
N ALA A 45 -26.59 34.08 -24.46
CA ALA A 45 -25.68 34.78 -23.54
C ALA A 45 -24.25 34.28 -23.82
N PHE A 46 -23.63 34.77 -24.88
CA PHE A 46 -22.19 34.63 -25.09
C PHE A 46 -21.67 36.04 -25.29
N LEU A 47 -21.06 36.62 -24.25
CA LEU A 47 -20.08 37.71 -24.35
C LEU A 47 -19.47 38.20 -23.01
N PHE A 48 -19.53 37.43 -21.91
CA PHE A 48 -18.94 37.88 -20.62
C PHE A 48 -18.04 36.87 -19.87
N LEU A 49 -17.55 35.79 -20.50
CA LEU A 49 -16.77 34.75 -19.80
C LEU A 49 -15.32 34.53 -20.27
N LEU A 50 -14.78 35.37 -21.14
CA LEU A 50 -13.39 35.18 -21.59
C LEU A 50 -12.29 35.35 -20.50
N PRO A 51 -12.42 36.24 -19.49
CA PRO A 51 -11.36 36.38 -18.48
C PRO A 51 -11.30 35.20 -17.49
N VAL A 52 -12.45 34.58 -17.17
CA VAL A 52 -12.54 33.47 -16.19
C VAL A 52 -12.07 32.14 -16.78
N VAL A 53 -12.30 31.92 -18.08
CA VAL A 53 -11.85 30.70 -18.78
C VAL A 53 -10.32 30.69 -18.95
N LEU A 54 -9.66 31.84 -19.14
CA LEU A 54 -8.20 31.92 -19.24
C LEU A 54 -7.49 31.68 -17.89
N LEU A 55 -8.08 32.11 -16.78
CA LEU A 55 -7.58 31.80 -15.42
C LEU A 55 -7.79 30.33 -15.05
N CYS A 56 -8.94 29.74 -15.41
CA CYS A 56 -9.17 28.30 -15.23
C CYS A 56 -8.25 27.46 -16.13
N TRP A 57 -7.93 27.91 -17.35
CA TRP A 57 -7.02 27.19 -18.23
C TRP A 57 -5.56 27.26 -17.77
N LYS A 58 -5.08 28.40 -17.21
CA LYS A 58 -3.73 28.47 -16.62
C LYS A 58 -3.58 27.51 -15.43
N ASN A 59 -4.57 27.44 -14.54
CA ASN A 59 -4.54 26.50 -13.40
C ASN A 59 -4.72 25.03 -13.85
N TYR A 60 -5.51 24.77 -14.89
CA TYR A 60 -5.67 23.44 -15.48
C TYR A 60 -4.40 22.94 -16.19
N SER A 61 -3.67 23.84 -16.86
CA SER A 61 -2.40 23.51 -17.53
C SER A 61 -1.26 23.27 -16.53
N PHE A 62 -1.26 23.96 -15.38
CA PHE A 62 -0.31 23.70 -14.29
C PHE A 62 -0.56 22.33 -13.63
N ALA A 63 -1.83 21.98 -13.38
CA ALA A 63 -2.20 20.66 -12.86
C ALA A 63 -1.86 19.51 -13.83
N ARG A 64 -2.05 19.72 -15.15
CA ARG A 64 -1.61 18.75 -16.17
C ARG A 64 -0.08 18.66 -16.29
N GLY A 65 0.65 19.73 -15.99
CA GLY A 65 2.11 19.72 -15.91
C GLY A 65 2.63 18.80 -14.81
N GLN A 66 1.98 18.79 -13.64
CA GLN A 66 2.33 17.87 -12.55
C GLN A 66 1.90 16.42 -12.84
N GLU A 67 0.77 16.21 -13.50
CA GLU A 67 0.31 14.87 -13.91
C GLU A 67 1.20 14.26 -15.02
N LYS A 68 1.68 15.10 -15.95
CA LYS A 68 2.62 14.70 -16.99
C LYS A 68 4.02 14.46 -16.43
N ALA A 69 4.51 15.26 -15.48
CA ALA A 69 5.76 14.97 -14.77
C ALA A 69 5.67 13.65 -13.97
N LEU A 70 4.52 13.36 -13.35
CA LEU A 70 4.28 12.07 -12.67
C LEU A 70 4.28 10.86 -13.61
N LEU A 71 3.89 11.03 -14.88
CA LEU A 71 3.84 9.97 -15.88
C LEU A 71 5.16 9.84 -16.67
N ASP A 72 5.86 10.95 -16.94
CA ASP A 72 7.09 10.97 -17.73
C ASP A 72 8.32 10.58 -16.89
N THR A 73 8.34 10.85 -15.57
CA THR A 73 9.43 10.40 -14.68
C THR A 73 9.35 8.90 -14.32
N VAL A 74 8.24 8.22 -14.62
CA VAL A 74 8.17 6.74 -14.56
C VAL A 74 8.99 6.08 -15.67
N LEU A 75 9.33 6.82 -16.74
CA LEU A 75 9.84 6.29 -17.99
C LEU A 75 11.33 6.52 -18.29
N TRP A 76 12.11 7.15 -17.41
CA TRP A 76 13.52 7.48 -17.72
C TRP A 76 14.53 7.03 -16.64
N ASP A 77 15.63 6.51 -17.16
CA ASP A 77 16.93 6.14 -16.56
C ASP A 77 17.10 4.76 -15.88
N GLY A 78 17.55 3.82 -16.71
CA GLY A 78 18.26 2.61 -16.34
C GLY A 78 19.34 2.28 -17.39
N ALA A 79 20.38 3.12 -17.47
CA ALA A 79 21.59 2.82 -18.25
C ALA A 79 22.81 3.26 -17.44
N THR A 80 23.23 2.43 -16.49
CA THR A 80 24.56 2.50 -15.88
C THR A 80 25.34 1.26 -16.29
N THR A 81 26.38 1.49 -17.07
CA THR A 81 27.39 0.51 -17.48
C THR A 81 28.13 0.02 -16.23
N ILE A 82 28.04 -1.27 -15.92
CA ILE A 82 28.84 -1.90 -14.87
C ILE A 82 29.88 -2.80 -15.55
N ASN A 83 31.15 -2.47 -15.36
CA ASN A 83 32.28 -3.30 -15.76
C ASN A 83 32.31 -4.57 -14.92
N GLU A 84 32.31 -5.72 -15.58
CA GLU A 84 32.50 -7.03 -14.96
C GLU A 84 33.97 -7.27 -14.61
N THR A 85 34.24 -7.56 -13.34
CA THR A 85 35.39 -8.38 -12.95
C THR A 85 34.87 -9.57 -12.13
N GLY A 86 35.17 -10.77 -12.62
CA GLY A 86 34.59 -12.02 -12.15
C GLY A 86 35.25 -12.57 -10.88
N ALA A 87 34.49 -13.40 -10.18
CA ALA A 87 35.00 -14.47 -9.32
C ALA A 87 33.95 -15.58 -9.23
N HIS A 88 34.30 -16.76 -9.73
CA HIS A 88 33.50 -17.99 -9.63
C HIS A 88 33.60 -18.57 -8.22
N GLY A 89 32.46 -18.78 -7.57
CA GLY A 89 32.33 -19.58 -6.34
C GLY A 89 31.15 -20.56 -6.48
N SER A 90 31.44 -21.85 -6.39
CA SER A 90 30.47 -22.95 -6.48
C SER A 90 29.66 -23.09 -5.18
N VAL A 91 28.33 -23.11 -5.28
CA VAL A 91 27.43 -23.36 -4.14
C VAL A 91 26.78 -24.76 -4.27
N GLN A 92 26.87 -25.54 -3.20
CA GLN A 92 26.26 -26.86 -3.06
C GLN A 92 24.74 -26.75 -2.88
N LYS A 93 23.99 -27.62 -3.57
CA LYS A 93 22.53 -27.80 -3.42
C LYS A 93 22.23 -28.58 -2.13
N ALA A 94 21.40 -28.00 -1.25
CA ALA A 94 20.70 -28.73 -0.20
C ALA A 94 19.28 -29.07 -0.66
N SER A 95 18.86 -30.31 -0.39
CA SER A 95 17.53 -30.85 -0.69
C SER A 95 16.52 -30.45 0.40
N SER A 96 15.41 -29.83 0.02
CA SER A 96 14.27 -29.55 0.90
C SER A 96 13.30 -30.73 0.91
N SER A 97 13.05 -31.29 2.09
CA SER A 97 11.96 -32.23 2.36
C SER A 97 10.70 -31.48 2.77
N ASP A 98 9.56 -31.85 2.18
CA ASP A 98 8.23 -31.34 2.49
C ASP A 98 7.84 -31.60 3.96
N ALA A 99 7.56 -30.53 4.69
CA ALA A 99 6.90 -30.57 5.99
C ALA A 99 5.62 -29.72 5.91
N SER A 100 4.47 -30.39 6.10
CA SER A 100 3.18 -29.76 6.34
C SER A 100 3.24 -28.98 7.65
N PHE A 101 3.17 -27.65 7.57
CA PHE A 101 3.38 -26.74 8.71
C PHE A 101 2.05 -26.14 9.17
N ASP A 102 1.75 -26.28 10.47
CA ASP A 102 0.51 -25.83 11.10
C ASP A 102 0.66 -24.36 11.58
N VAL A 103 -0.20 -23.48 11.08
CA VAL A 103 -0.12 -22.03 11.30
C VAL A 103 -0.64 -21.63 12.69
N GLN A 104 -1.57 -22.40 13.26
CA GLN A 104 -2.18 -22.05 14.56
C GLN A 104 -1.24 -22.28 15.74
N SER A 105 -0.38 -23.31 15.68
CA SER A 105 0.60 -23.56 16.75
C SER A 105 1.66 -22.46 16.83
N ASN A 106 2.03 -21.87 15.70
CA ASN A 106 3.03 -20.81 15.63
C ASN A 106 2.49 -19.46 16.10
N LEU A 107 1.20 -19.15 15.92
CA LEU A 107 0.58 -17.94 16.50
C LEU A 107 0.53 -18.00 18.04
N HIS A 108 0.19 -19.16 18.60
CA HIS A 108 0.25 -19.37 20.05
C HIS A 108 1.68 -19.33 20.58
N GLN A 109 2.64 -19.93 19.86
CA GLN A 109 4.05 -19.91 20.24
C GLN A 109 4.69 -18.52 20.04
N TYR A 110 4.25 -17.74 19.05
CA TYR A 110 4.68 -16.36 18.78
C TYR A 110 4.19 -15.41 19.89
N ASN A 111 2.92 -15.51 20.28
CA ASN A 111 2.40 -14.77 21.43
C ASN A 111 3.17 -15.11 22.71
N ASN A 112 3.53 -16.39 22.93
CA ASN A 112 4.28 -16.81 24.11
C ASN A 112 5.77 -16.40 24.07
N ASN A 113 6.43 -16.46 22.92
CA ASN A 113 7.87 -16.16 22.80
C ASN A 113 8.20 -14.66 22.76
N VAL A 114 7.31 -13.82 22.24
CA VAL A 114 7.44 -12.35 22.34
C VAL A 114 7.20 -11.87 23.79
N LEU A 115 6.51 -12.66 24.60
CA LEU A 115 6.21 -12.37 26.01
C LEU A 115 7.21 -12.96 27.01
N SER A 116 8.13 -13.85 26.59
CA SER A 116 8.98 -14.62 27.52
C SER A 116 10.46 -14.19 27.56
N SER A 117 10.88 -13.14 26.85
CA SER A 117 12.30 -12.71 26.79
C SER A 117 12.73 -11.73 27.89
N THR A 118 12.09 -11.74 29.06
CA THR A 118 12.53 -11.00 30.26
C THR A 118 12.18 -11.78 31.52
N THR A 119 12.98 -12.80 31.84
CA THR A 119 12.96 -13.42 33.17
C THR A 119 14.23 -13.03 33.94
N SER A 120 14.15 -11.92 34.66
CA SER A 120 14.82 -11.79 35.96
C SER A 120 13.77 -11.45 37.00
N SER A 121 13.74 -12.27 38.04
CA SER A 121 12.71 -12.36 39.07
C SER A 121 12.47 -11.04 39.80
N SER A 122 11.28 -10.44 39.64
CA SER A 122 10.64 -9.63 40.68
C SER A 122 9.15 -9.48 40.37
N SER A 123 8.32 -10.07 41.24
CA SER A 123 6.88 -9.83 41.46
C SER A 123 5.90 -9.94 40.27
N PRO A 124 4.66 -10.45 40.48
CA PRO A 124 3.65 -10.54 39.43
C PRO A 124 3.14 -9.13 39.11
N SER A 125 3.85 -8.44 38.22
CA SER A 125 3.36 -7.27 37.51
C SER A 125 2.21 -7.72 36.60
N SER A 126 1.06 -7.07 36.74
CA SER A 126 -0.06 -7.16 35.81
C SER A 126 0.45 -7.19 34.37
N TYR A 127 0.25 -8.32 33.66
CA TYR A 127 0.52 -8.43 32.23
C TYR A 127 -0.46 -7.51 31.48
N HIS A 128 -0.09 -6.24 31.34
CA HIS A 128 -0.77 -5.35 30.42
C HIS A 128 -0.51 -5.84 29.01
N ARG A 129 -1.53 -6.47 28.41
CA ARG A 129 -1.56 -6.76 26.98
C ARG A 129 -1.20 -5.47 26.25
N PRO A 130 -0.14 -5.44 25.43
CA PRO A 130 0.22 -4.23 24.74
C PRO A 130 -0.93 -3.80 23.84
N GLN A 131 -1.51 -2.63 24.09
CA GLN A 131 -2.62 -2.11 23.29
C GLN A 131 -2.06 -1.56 21.97
N PHE A 132 -2.65 -2.00 20.86
CA PHE A 132 -2.44 -1.33 19.58
C PHE A 132 -3.07 0.06 19.68
N ARG A 133 -2.38 1.10 19.19
CA ARG A 133 -3.00 2.42 18.98
C ARG A 133 -3.93 2.31 17.79
N GLN A 134 -5.11 1.72 17.97
CA GLN A 134 -6.16 1.81 16.98
C GLN A 134 -7.02 2.99 17.36
N ILE A 135 -7.35 3.84 16.38
CA ILE A 135 -8.29 4.91 16.63
C ILE A 135 -9.66 4.26 16.75
N ASP A 136 -10.07 4.03 17.98
CA ASP A 136 -11.48 3.89 18.31
C ASP A 136 -12.08 5.28 18.13
N VAL A 137 -12.52 5.54 16.90
CA VAL A 137 -13.49 6.61 16.69
C VAL A 137 -14.74 6.12 17.41
N ASP A 138 -14.85 6.46 18.70
CA ASP A 138 -15.92 6.05 19.61
C ASP A 138 -17.27 6.13 18.89
N GLU A 139 -18.24 5.30 19.31
CA GLU A 139 -19.62 5.41 18.82
C GLU A 139 -20.19 6.83 18.97
N ASP A 140 -19.65 7.61 19.91
CA ASP A 140 -19.95 9.02 20.14
C ASP A 140 -19.54 9.94 18.98
N GLY A 141 -18.74 9.43 18.02
CA GLY A 141 -18.52 10.04 16.71
C GLY A 141 -17.81 11.40 16.76
N GLN A 142 -17.09 11.71 17.84
CA GLN A 142 -16.51 13.03 18.01
C GLN A 142 -15.29 13.18 17.08
N SER A 143 -15.45 14.02 16.05
CA SER A 143 -14.38 14.37 15.12
C SER A 143 -13.27 15.14 15.82
N PHE A 144 -12.02 14.93 15.40
CA PHE A 144 -10.91 15.76 15.86
C PHE A 144 -11.03 17.16 15.27
N LYS A 145 -10.64 18.18 16.05
CA LYS A 145 -10.73 19.58 15.62
C LYS A 145 -9.70 19.92 14.54
N CYS A 146 -8.46 19.51 14.75
CA CYS A 146 -7.32 19.77 13.86
C CYS A 146 -6.39 18.55 13.85
N GLY A 147 -5.55 18.44 12.81
CA GLY A 147 -4.62 17.32 12.73
C GLY A 147 -3.78 17.23 11.46
N VAL A 148 -2.93 16.21 11.44
CA VAL A 148 -2.11 15.84 10.29
C VAL A 148 -2.32 14.36 10.00
N LEU A 149 -2.70 14.05 8.77
CA LEU A 149 -2.78 12.66 8.27
C LEU A 149 -1.57 12.37 7.39
N LEU A 150 -0.67 11.51 7.86
CA LEU A 150 0.42 10.93 7.09
C LEU A 150 -0.02 9.59 6.50
N PHE A 151 -0.24 9.54 5.19
CA PHE A 151 -0.52 8.29 4.47
C PHE A 151 0.78 7.71 3.89
N TYR A 152 1.23 6.59 4.45
CA TYR A 152 2.35 5.81 3.92
C TYR A 152 1.84 4.86 2.84
N HIS A 153 2.26 5.09 1.60
CA HIS A 153 1.74 4.40 0.44
C HIS A 153 2.70 3.31 -0.04
N ILE A 154 2.32 2.05 0.21
CA ILE A 154 2.95 0.87 -0.37
C ILE A 154 2.42 0.66 -1.81
N PRO A 155 3.30 0.52 -2.84
CA PRO A 155 2.89 0.25 -4.21
C PRO A 155 1.95 -0.96 -4.30
N CYS A 156 1.05 -0.95 -5.26
CA CYS A 156 0.16 -2.08 -5.56
C CYS A 156 -0.85 -2.50 -4.46
N THR A 157 -1.02 -1.72 -3.39
CA THR A 157 -2.08 -1.93 -2.38
C THR A 157 -3.35 -1.12 -2.64
N GLY A 158 -3.38 -0.33 -3.72
CA GLY A 158 -4.48 0.59 -4.03
C GLY A 158 -4.30 2.00 -3.45
N GLY A 159 -3.13 2.31 -2.88
CA GLY A 159 -2.83 3.64 -2.34
C GLY A 159 -2.84 4.76 -3.39
N ALA A 160 -2.62 4.48 -4.68
CA ALA A 160 -2.83 5.46 -5.74
C ALA A 160 -4.28 5.98 -5.81
N SER A 161 -5.28 5.14 -5.51
CA SER A 161 -6.69 5.54 -5.44
C SER A 161 -6.94 6.42 -4.21
N VAL A 162 -6.32 6.08 -3.07
CA VAL A 162 -6.37 6.87 -1.83
C VAL A 162 -5.73 8.24 -2.04
N ASN A 163 -4.53 8.30 -2.64
CA ASN A 163 -3.85 9.56 -2.94
C ASN A 163 -4.71 10.51 -3.80
N LYS A 164 -5.28 10.01 -4.92
CA LYS A 164 -6.20 10.80 -5.75
C LYS A 164 -7.40 11.32 -4.97
N TRP A 165 -7.90 10.52 -4.02
CA TRP A 165 -9.00 10.90 -3.15
C TRP A 165 -8.59 11.96 -2.11
N LEU A 166 -7.43 11.84 -1.47
CA LEU A 166 -6.88 12.87 -0.57
C LEU A 166 -6.63 14.20 -1.30
N LEU A 167 -6.12 14.15 -2.54
CA LEU A 167 -5.99 15.32 -3.40
C LEU A 167 -7.32 15.97 -3.74
N LYS A 168 -8.39 15.17 -3.92
CA LYS A 168 -9.75 15.69 -4.11
C LYS A 168 -10.24 16.41 -2.85
N LEU A 169 -10.05 15.81 -1.68
CA LEU A 169 -10.40 16.43 -0.40
C LEU A 169 -9.66 17.77 -0.21
N ASN A 170 -8.35 17.82 -0.43
CA ASN A 170 -7.57 19.08 -0.40
C ASN A 170 -8.13 20.18 -1.32
N ARG A 171 -8.67 19.85 -2.48
CA ARG A 171 -9.24 20.87 -3.40
C ARG A 171 -10.62 21.36 -2.98
N GLU A 172 -11.40 20.48 -2.35
CA GLU A 172 -12.81 20.75 -2.02
C GLU A 172 -13.00 21.15 -0.54
N GLN A 173 -11.98 20.94 0.28
CA GLN A 173 -11.93 21.25 1.71
C GLN A 173 -10.72 22.13 1.99
N ASN A 174 -10.74 22.90 3.08
CA ASN A 174 -9.60 23.74 3.48
C ASN A 174 -8.48 22.91 4.14
N ILE A 175 -7.97 21.91 3.43
CA ILE A 175 -6.98 20.94 3.91
C ILE A 175 -5.73 21.10 3.07
N THR A 176 -4.58 21.38 3.68
CA THR A 176 -3.33 21.45 2.90
C THR A 176 -2.85 20.04 2.57
N TYR A 177 -2.15 19.89 1.45
CA TYR A 177 -1.60 18.61 1.04
C TYR A 177 -0.17 18.77 0.54
N PHE A 178 0.69 17.86 0.94
CA PHE A 178 1.99 17.71 0.31
C PHE A 178 2.38 16.26 0.12
N THR A 179 3.26 16.07 -0.84
CA THR A 179 3.88 14.79 -1.12
C THR A 179 5.28 15.08 -1.61
N HIS A 180 6.17 14.13 -1.36
CA HIS A 180 7.41 14.05 -2.10
C HIS A 180 7.53 12.61 -2.58
N TRP A 181 8.12 12.45 -3.75
CA TRP A 181 8.40 11.15 -4.32
C TRP A 181 9.75 11.24 -4.99
N GLY A 182 10.56 10.22 -4.79
CA GLY A 182 11.83 10.07 -5.48
C GLY A 182 12.35 8.66 -5.30
N ARG A 183 13.35 8.34 -6.13
CA ARG A 183 14.05 7.04 -6.13
C ARG A 183 15.44 7.13 -5.49
N SER A 184 15.75 8.25 -4.85
CA SER A 184 17.05 8.51 -4.25
C SER A 184 16.92 8.81 -2.75
N PRO A 185 17.99 8.58 -1.96
CA PRO A 185 17.99 8.92 -0.53
C PRO A 185 17.68 10.40 -0.26
N ALA A 186 18.00 11.30 -1.18
CA ALA A 186 17.66 12.72 -1.07
C ALA A 186 16.14 12.97 -0.93
N ALA A 187 15.30 12.09 -1.48
CA ALA A 187 13.86 12.18 -1.34
C ALA A 187 13.39 11.98 0.11
N ARG A 188 14.13 11.21 0.91
CA ARG A 188 13.86 11.04 2.36
C ARG A 188 14.11 12.34 3.09
N THR A 189 15.30 12.92 2.92
CA THR A 189 15.69 14.18 3.56
C THR A 189 14.74 15.30 3.18
N SER A 190 14.45 15.47 1.88
CA SER A 190 13.51 16.50 1.41
C SER A 190 12.08 16.27 1.90
N PHE A 191 11.64 15.03 2.09
CA PHE A 191 10.33 14.76 2.68
C PHE A 191 10.31 15.14 4.17
N ALA A 192 11.34 14.76 4.93
CA ALA A 192 11.45 15.08 6.34
C ALA A 192 11.53 16.60 6.59
N GLU A 193 12.36 17.32 5.83
CA GLU A 193 12.46 18.78 5.91
C GLU A 193 11.11 19.46 5.61
N LYS A 194 10.37 18.96 4.60
CA LYS A 194 9.04 19.47 4.28
C LYS A 194 8.03 19.14 5.37
N MET A 195 8.06 17.95 5.95
CA MET A 195 7.25 17.62 7.13
C MET A 195 7.52 18.63 8.23
N GLU A 196 8.78 18.86 8.60
CA GLU A 196 9.16 19.82 9.63
C GLU A 196 8.70 21.25 9.31
N GLN A 197 8.86 21.71 8.07
CA GLN A 197 8.37 23.03 7.64
C GLN A 197 6.85 23.15 7.76
N GLN A 198 6.10 22.09 7.45
CA GLN A 198 4.66 22.09 7.69
C GLN A 198 4.42 22.20 9.20
N LEU A 199 5.04 21.36 10.03
CA LEU A 199 4.75 21.28 11.46
C LEU A 199 5.22 22.50 12.30
N ASN A 200 6.21 23.26 11.83
CA ASN A 200 6.76 24.43 12.54
C ASN A 200 5.74 25.57 12.71
N ASN A 201 4.74 25.67 11.84
CA ASN A 201 3.67 26.64 11.99
C ASN A 201 2.55 26.04 12.83
N THR A 202 2.10 26.79 13.85
CA THR A 202 0.98 26.40 14.70
C THR A 202 -0.24 26.04 13.84
N LEU A 203 -0.78 24.84 14.04
CA LEU A 203 -2.00 24.41 13.39
C LEU A 203 -3.18 25.27 13.88
N GLY A 204 -3.96 25.80 12.94
CA GLY A 204 -5.21 26.47 13.28
C GLY A 204 -6.20 25.51 13.97
N PRO A 205 -7.19 26.05 14.71
CA PRO A 205 -8.10 25.25 15.54
C PRO A 205 -9.00 24.28 14.75
N SER A 206 -9.09 24.43 13.42
CA SER A 206 -9.80 23.54 12.50
C SER A 206 -8.94 23.09 11.32
N GLU A 207 -7.62 23.29 11.41
CA GLU A 207 -6.72 23.05 10.30
C GLU A 207 -6.35 21.57 10.17
N TRP A 208 -6.40 21.07 8.95
CA TRP A 208 -5.94 19.74 8.60
C TRP A 208 -4.86 19.80 7.52
N ARG A 209 -3.86 18.95 7.66
CA ARG A 209 -2.80 18.77 6.66
C ARG A 209 -2.63 17.31 6.29
N PHE A 210 -2.46 17.03 5.01
CA PHE A 210 -2.20 15.70 4.49
C PHE A 210 -0.77 15.60 4.00
N ALA A 211 -0.08 14.56 4.45
CA ALA A 211 1.22 14.17 3.96
C ALA A 211 1.10 12.79 3.29
N HIS A 212 1.60 12.67 2.06
CA HIS A 212 1.64 11.39 1.36
C HIS A 212 3.09 10.99 1.11
N ALA A 213 3.52 9.94 1.81
CA ALA A 213 4.85 9.35 1.68
C ALA A 213 4.79 8.17 0.70
N HIS A 214 5.62 8.19 -0.33
CA HIS A 214 5.72 7.12 -1.31
C HIS A 214 7.14 7.04 -1.88
N GLY A 215 7.60 5.85 -2.30
CA GLY A 215 9.00 5.66 -2.67
C GLY A 215 9.90 6.05 -1.51
N TYR A 216 11.08 6.60 -1.78
CA TYR A 216 12.13 6.82 -0.78
C TYR A 216 11.84 7.90 0.29
N SER A 217 10.61 8.42 0.36
CA SER A 217 10.27 9.51 1.27
C SER A 217 10.19 9.11 2.74
N LEU A 218 9.97 7.83 3.05
CA LEU A 218 9.91 7.34 4.43
C LEU A 218 10.32 5.86 4.48
N LEU A 219 11.15 5.49 5.44
CA LEU A 219 11.58 4.13 5.76
C LEU A 219 11.08 3.80 7.16
N PRO A 220 9.89 3.19 7.34
CA PRO A 220 9.28 3.01 8.66
C PRO A 220 10.20 2.37 9.72
N TYR A 221 11.09 1.46 9.32
CA TYR A 221 12.07 0.85 10.22
C TYR A 221 13.12 1.85 10.73
N GLU A 222 13.62 2.74 9.87
CA GLU A 222 14.68 3.69 10.22
C GLU A 222 14.14 5.05 10.70
N ASP A 223 12.94 5.43 10.27
CA ASP A 223 12.34 6.74 10.50
C ASP A 223 11.39 6.76 11.71
N GLY A 224 11.40 5.74 12.57
CA GLY A 224 10.57 5.70 13.77
C GLY A 224 10.75 6.92 14.67
N ALA A 225 11.98 7.42 14.82
CA ALA A 225 12.25 8.63 15.58
C ALA A 225 11.65 9.91 14.95
N ASN A 226 11.59 9.99 13.61
CA ASN A 226 10.92 11.09 12.93
C ASN A 226 9.41 11.03 13.14
N LEU A 227 8.81 9.84 13.10
CA LEU A 227 7.39 9.64 13.38
C LEU A 227 7.04 10.04 14.82
N ASP A 228 7.85 9.65 15.80
CA ASP A 228 7.68 10.06 17.20
C ASP A 228 7.79 11.59 17.35
N LYS A 229 8.85 12.21 16.78
CA LYS A 229 9.03 13.67 16.81
C LYS A 229 7.87 14.44 16.19
N TRP A 230 7.41 14.02 15.00
CA TRP A 230 6.31 14.69 14.30
C TRP A 230 5.00 14.56 15.07
N ARG A 231 4.76 13.40 15.66
CA ARG A 231 3.62 13.16 16.54
C ARG A 231 3.66 14.10 17.75
N ASP A 232 4.75 14.11 18.50
CA ASP A 232 4.92 14.97 19.69
C ASP A 232 4.71 16.45 19.32
N THR A 233 5.22 16.87 18.17
CA THR A 233 5.07 18.25 17.67
C THR A 233 3.61 18.61 17.38
N VAL A 234 2.83 17.71 16.79
CA VAL A 234 1.40 17.96 16.47
C VAL A 234 0.51 17.82 17.70
N GLU A 235 0.74 16.80 18.51
CA GLU A 235 -0.09 16.49 19.69
C GLU A 235 0.13 17.50 20.82
N SER A 236 1.34 18.06 20.98
CA SER A 236 1.59 19.18 21.91
C SER A 236 0.85 20.47 21.56
N GLN A 237 0.36 20.61 20.32
CA GLN A 237 -0.49 21.73 19.89
C GLN A 237 -1.99 21.47 20.13
N GLY A 238 -2.35 20.31 20.69
CA GLY A 238 -3.74 19.88 20.88
C GLY A 238 -4.43 19.39 19.60
N CYS A 239 -3.65 19.07 18.56
CA CYS A 239 -4.13 18.48 17.31
C CYS A 239 -3.75 16.99 17.22
N GLN A 240 -4.34 16.25 16.31
CA GLN A 240 -4.09 14.81 16.18
C GLN A 240 -3.09 14.49 15.07
N PHE A 241 -2.05 13.71 15.36
CA PHE A 241 -1.20 13.11 14.33
C PHE A 241 -1.68 11.70 14.02
N ILE A 242 -2.04 11.44 12.76
CA ILE A 242 -2.54 10.14 12.31
C ILE A 242 -1.61 9.59 11.24
N VAL A 243 -1.04 8.43 11.49
CA VAL A 243 -0.28 7.66 10.51
C VAL A 243 -1.15 6.53 9.99
N ALA A 244 -1.33 6.47 8.68
CA ALA A 244 -2.20 5.52 8.02
C ALA A 244 -1.50 4.77 6.90
N THR A 245 -1.90 3.52 6.69
CA THR A 245 -1.49 2.72 5.53
C THR A 245 -2.65 1.86 5.02
N LEU A 246 -2.52 1.43 3.77
CA LEU A 246 -3.42 0.48 3.14
C LEU A 246 -2.59 -0.72 2.70
N LEU A 247 -2.97 -1.88 3.21
CA LEU A 247 -2.35 -3.17 2.94
C LEU A 247 -3.25 -4.03 2.06
N ARG A 248 -2.65 -5.02 1.42
CA ARG A 248 -3.31 -5.98 0.53
C ARG A 248 -2.92 -7.40 0.90
N ASP A 249 -3.70 -8.36 0.45
CA ASP A 249 -3.34 -9.78 0.50
C ASP A 249 -1.96 -10.02 -0.15
N ALA A 250 -1.12 -10.84 0.47
CA ALA A 250 0.28 -11.01 0.08
C ALA A 250 0.44 -11.42 -1.40
N LEU A 251 -0.32 -12.44 -1.81
CA LEU A 251 -0.25 -12.96 -3.17
C LEU A 251 -0.85 -11.98 -4.20
N GLY A 252 -1.99 -11.37 -3.92
CA GLY A 252 -2.66 -10.41 -4.79
C GLY A 252 -1.89 -9.10 -4.92
N HIS A 253 -1.18 -8.67 -3.88
CA HIS A 253 -0.20 -7.60 -3.96
C HIS A 253 0.92 -7.98 -4.92
N THR A 254 1.45 -9.19 -4.79
CA THR A 254 2.55 -9.66 -5.62
C THR A 254 2.12 -9.78 -7.09
N ILE A 255 0.96 -10.39 -7.37
CA ILE A 255 0.36 -10.42 -8.71
C ILE A 255 0.13 -9.01 -9.27
N SER A 256 -0.26 -8.05 -8.43
CA SER A 256 -0.46 -6.67 -8.85
C SER A 256 0.86 -5.99 -9.23
N GLN A 257 1.93 -6.22 -8.47
CA GLN A 257 3.27 -5.76 -8.85
C GLN A 257 3.71 -6.40 -10.17
N VAL A 258 3.37 -7.68 -10.39
CA VAL A 258 3.72 -8.38 -11.62
C VAL A 258 3.09 -7.65 -12.80
N LYS A 259 1.78 -7.39 -12.68
CA LYS A 259 1.01 -6.64 -13.68
C LYS A 259 1.59 -5.25 -13.92
N GLU A 260 2.02 -4.56 -12.87
CA GLU A 260 2.63 -3.25 -12.98
C GLU A 260 3.92 -3.27 -13.79
N LYS A 261 4.89 -4.13 -13.49
CA LYS A 261 6.14 -4.09 -14.27
C LYS A 261 6.01 -4.75 -15.64
N HIS A 262 5.14 -5.75 -15.83
CA HIS A 262 4.83 -6.25 -17.17
C HIS A 262 4.31 -5.11 -18.08
N HIS A 263 3.47 -4.22 -17.54
CA HIS A 263 3.03 -3.02 -18.27
C HIS A 263 4.16 -2.06 -18.60
N VAL A 264 5.13 -1.89 -17.69
CA VAL A 264 6.31 -1.06 -17.91
C VAL A 264 7.21 -1.67 -18.98
N GLU A 265 7.45 -2.98 -18.94
CA GLU A 265 8.26 -3.72 -19.90
C GLU A 265 7.63 -3.71 -21.30
N LEU A 266 6.31 -3.89 -21.41
CA LEU A 266 5.62 -3.74 -22.70
C LEU A 266 5.82 -2.35 -23.31
N LYS A 267 5.78 -1.29 -22.47
CA LYS A 267 6.08 0.07 -22.92
C LYS A 267 7.55 0.26 -23.30
N ALA A 268 8.48 -0.34 -22.56
CA ALA A 268 9.91 -0.28 -22.88
C ALA A 268 10.23 -1.03 -24.18
N ALA A 269 9.61 -2.19 -24.40
CA ALA A 269 9.71 -2.96 -25.63
C ALA A 269 9.17 -2.18 -26.84
N GLN A 270 8.04 -1.47 -26.69
CA GLN A 270 7.53 -0.54 -27.70
C GLN A 270 8.51 0.58 -28.03
N ASN A 271 9.36 0.96 -27.06
CA ASN A 271 10.41 1.97 -27.23
C ASN A 271 11.77 1.36 -27.63
N GLY A 272 11.83 0.06 -27.98
CA GLY A 272 13.03 -0.62 -28.46
C GLY A 272 14.01 -1.08 -27.35
N THR A 273 13.61 -1.05 -26.09
CA THR A 273 14.42 -1.52 -24.94
C THR A 273 13.79 -2.78 -24.35
N LEU A 274 14.15 -3.96 -24.86
CA LEU A 274 13.64 -5.24 -24.36
C LEU A 274 14.52 -5.76 -23.22
N LEU A 275 13.96 -5.85 -22.01
CA LEU A 275 14.54 -6.64 -20.93
C LEU A 275 14.12 -8.10 -21.14
N ASN A 276 15.06 -8.96 -21.50
CA ASN A 276 14.80 -10.38 -21.74
C ASN A 276 15.00 -11.18 -20.43
N LEU A 277 14.17 -10.92 -19.42
CA LEU A 277 14.18 -11.67 -18.16
C LEU A 277 13.09 -12.74 -18.18
N THR A 278 13.43 -13.95 -17.74
CA THR A 278 12.43 -14.98 -17.46
C THR A 278 11.60 -14.60 -16.23
N PHE A 279 10.38 -15.13 -16.13
CA PHE A 279 9.54 -14.93 -14.95
C PHE A 279 10.27 -15.31 -13.65
N ALA A 280 11.02 -16.42 -13.68
CA ALA A 280 11.78 -16.89 -12.54
C ALA A 280 12.88 -15.90 -12.12
N GLU A 281 13.65 -15.36 -13.08
CA GLU A 281 14.67 -14.34 -12.79
C GLU A 281 14.08 -13.05 -12.24
N TRP A 282 12.86 -12.72 -12.67
CA TRP A 282 12.19 -11.49 -12.26
C TRP A 282 11.61 -11.54 -10.86
N VAL A 283 11.14 -12.73 -10.43
CA VAL A 283 10.64 -12.95 -9.06
C VAL A 283 11.72 -13.43 -8.10
N SER A 284 12.93 -13.74 -8.58
CA SER A 284 14.06 -14.14 -7.75
C SER A 284 14.68 -12.93 -7.02
N PRO A 285 14.80 -12.95 -5.68
CA PRO A 285 15.64 -12.01 -4.95
C PRO A 285 17.12 -12.14 -5.40
N PRO A 286 17.95 -11.08 -5.32
CA PRO A 286 17.68 -9.74 -4.80
C PRO A 286 17.38 -8.69 -5.89
N ARG A 287 17.33 -9.07 -7.18
CA ARG A 287 17.63 -8.12 -8.26
C ARG A 287 16.48 -7.21 -8.69
N ALA A 288 15.21 -7.54 -8.46
CA ALA A 288 14.12 -6.73 -9.01
C ALA A 288 12.87 -6.61 -8.12
N TRP A 289 12.69 -7.47 -7.12
CA TRP A 289 11.41 -7.62 -6.43
C TRP A 289 11.50 -7.20 -4.97
N SER A 290 10.60 -6.32 -4.54
CA SER A 290 10.39 -6.00 -3.13
C SER A 290 8.96 -6.37 -2.79
N THR A 291 8.80 -7.39 -1.96
CA THR A 291 7.50 -7.83 -1.45
C THR A 291 6.83 -6.71 -0.63
N GLN A 292 5.59 -6.91 -0.18
CA GLN A 292 4.89 -5.89 0.61
C GLN A 292 5.58 -5.65 1.95
N LEU A 293 6.02 -6.73 2.61
CA LEU A 293 6.72 -6.69 3.88
C LEU A 293 8.08 -6.00 3.74
N ASP A 294 8.85 -6.36 2.71
CA ASP A 294 10.14 -5.73 2.44
C ASP A 294 9.99 -4.25 2.14
N TYR A 295 8.98 -3.88 1.34
CA TYR A 295 8.68 -2.48 1.06
C TYR A 295 8.26 -1.75 2.33
N PHE A 296 7.43 -2.35 3.17
CA PHE A 296 7.01 -1.73 4.42
C PHE A 296 8.17 -1.45 5.37
N LEU A 297 9.11 -2.39 5.49
CA LEU A 297 10.26 -2.25 6.38
C LEU A 297 11.34 -1.32 5.79
N PHE A 298 11.75 -1.62 4.56
CA PHE A 298 12.98 -1.09 3.96
C PHE A 298 12.73 -0.34 2.65
N ASN A 299 11.47 -0.22 2.22
CA ASN A 299 11.06 0.45 0.99
C ASN A 299 11.77 -0.11 -0.25
N ALA A 300 11.95 0.70 -1.30
CA ALA A 300 12.74 0.32 -2.46
C ALA A 300 14.24 0.09 -2.14
N TRP A 301 14.70 0.49 -0.95
CA TRP A 301 16.03 0.20 -0.42
C TRP A 301 16.18 -1.22 0.12
N ALA A 302 15.09 -2.00 0.23
CA ALA A 302 15.15 -3.43 0.54
C ALA A 302 16.18 -4.17 -0.32
N ARG A 303 16.36 -3.78 -1.59
CA ARG A 303 17.30 -4.44 -2.51
C ARG A 303 18.76 -4.31 -2.11
N GLU A 304 19.14 -3.17 -1.53
CA GLU A 304 20.53 -2.89 -1.13
C GLU A 304 20.75 -3.21 0.34
N MET A 305 19.72 -2.99 1.15
CA MET A 305 19.83 -3.09 2.58
C MET A 305 19.49 -4.46 3.12
N ASN A 306 18.70 -5.33 2.45
CA ASN A 306 18.17 -6.57 3.05
C ASN A 306 19.29 -7.33 3.79
N PRO A 307 19.41 -7.10 5.11
CA PRO A 307 20.35 -7.82 5.92
C PRO A 307 19.92 -9.28 5.87
N ASN A 308 20.74 -10.20 6.36
CA ASN A 308 20.35 -11.59 6.53
C ASN A 308 19.29 -11.75 7.65
N TYR A 309 18.20 -10.97 7.60
CA TYR A 309 17.04 -11.12 8.45
C TYR A 309 16.26 -12.34 8.01
N THR A 310 15.93 -13.14 9.00
CA THR A 310 14.97 -14.23 8.88
C THR A 310 13.58 -13.69 8.61
N ARG A 311 12.71 -14.55 8.06
CA ARG A 311 11.28 -14.29 7.90
C ARG A 311 10.65 -13.81 9.21
N GLU A 312 10.95 -14.50 10.31
CA GLU A 312 10.38 -14.26 11.63
C GLU A 312 10.79 -12.90 12.18
N GLU A 313 12.05 -12.50 11.99
CA GLU A 313 12.54 -11.17 12.37
C GLU A 313 11.83 -10.07 11.59
N LYS A 314 11.66 -10.22 10.27
CA LYS A 314 10.94 -9.25 9.44
C LYS A 314 9.49 -9.09 9.91
N VAL A 315 8.77 -10.19 10.12
CA VAL A 315 7.40 -10.17 10.62
C VAL A 315 7.33 -9.47 11.98
N ARG A 316 8.21 -9.83 12.91
CA ARG A 316 8.28 -9.20 14.24
C ARG A 316 8.52 -7.69 14.17
N MET A 317 9.51 -7.25 13.39
CA MET A 317 9.79 -5.82 13.22
C MET A 317 8.61 -5.08 12.61
N ALA A 318 7.95 -5.66 11.60
CA ALA A 318 6.83 -5.01 10.94
C ALA A 318 5.62 -4.85 11.86
N VAL A 319 5.29 -5.89 12.64
CA VAL A 319 4.23 -5.83 13.65
C VAL A 319 4.55 -4.78 14.72
N GLU A 320 5.81 -4.71 15.17
CA GLU A 320 6.24 -3.71 16.15
C GLU A 320 6.08 -2.28 15.65
N ILE A 321 6.48 -2.01 14.40
CA ILE A 321 6.32 -0.70 13.75
C ILE A 321 4.83 -0.33 13.60
N LEU A 322 4.01 -1.27 13.10
CA LEU A 322 2.56 -1.04 12.97
C LEU A 322 1.94 -0.69 14.34
N ARG A 323 2.25 -1.48 15.36
CA ARG A 323 1.74 -1.27 16.72
C ARG A 323 2.15 0.08 17.30
N LYS A 324 3.42 0.46 17.11
CA LYS A 324 3.99 1.66 17.74
C LYS A 324 3.55 2.94 17.03
N HIS A 325 3.53 2.93 15.71
CA HIS A 325 3.47 4.19 14.94
C HIS A 325 2.20 4.36 14.11
N TYR A 326 1.47 3.30 13.76
CA TYR A 326 0.31 3.38 12.86
C TYR A 326 -1.00 3.38 13.61
N ASP A 327 -1.84 4.37 13.31
CA ASP A 327 -3.13 4.58 13.95
C ASP A 327 -4.30 4.00 13.11
N LEU A 328 -4.11 3.93 11.78
CA LEU A 328 -5.06 3.36 10.83
C LEU A 328 -4.37 2.41 9.85
N VAL A 329 -4.65 1.12 9.99
CA VAL A 329 -4.20 0.08 9.05
C VAL A 329 -5.42 -0.54 8.40
N ALA A 330 -5.67 -0.21 7.14
CA ALA A 330 -6.76 -0.82 6.38
C ALA A 330 -6.23 -2.01 5.57
N TYR A 331 -6.83 -3.18 5.72
CA TYR A 331 -6.51 -4.37 4.92
C TYR A 331 -7.56 -4.59 3.85
N ASN A 332 -7.18 -4.44 2.56
CA ASN A 332 -8.07 -4.63 1.41
C ASN A 332 -9.41 -3.86 1.47
N ASN A 333 -9.49 -2.82 2.30
CA ASN A 333 -10.74 -2.17 2.65
C ASN A 333 -10.62 -0.64 2.52
N HIS A 334 -10.73 -0.15 1.28
CA HIS A 334 -10.81 1.29 0.99
C HIS A 334 -11.99 1.96 1.70
N GLU A 335 -13.08 1.24 1.93
CA GLU A 335 -14.29 1.80 2.54
C GLU A 335 -14.08 2.08 4.02
N LEU A 336 -13.47 1.14 4.76
CA LEU A 336 -13.01 1.36 6.13
C LEU A 336 -12.05 2.55 6.19
N PHE A 337 -11.03 2.58 5.33
CA PHE A 337 -10.08 3.70 5.30
C PHE A 337 -10.81 5.04 5.09
N ARG A 338 -11.69 5.10 4.09
CA ARG A 338 -12.46 6.28 3.72
C ARG A 338 -13.36 6.76 4.84
N THR A 339 -14.20 5.87 5.37
CA THR A 339 -15.19 6.22 6.41
C THR A 339 -14.48 6.67 7.69
N THR A 340 -13.43 5.97 8.09
CA THR A 340 -12.63 6.31 9.27
C THR A 340 -11.98 7.69 9.13
N VAL A 341 -11.34 7.99 7.99
CA VAL A 341 -10.77 9.32 7.75
C VAL A 341 -11.85 10.40 7.68
N LEU A 342 -12.98 10.17 7.00
CA LEU A 342 -14.06 11.17 6.94
C LEU A 342 -14.64 11.47 8.32
N LYS A 343 -14.82 10.46 9.18
CA LYS A 343 -15.26 10.65 10.57
C LYS A 343 -14.26 11.52 11.35
N MET A 344 -12.95 11.24 11.24
CA MET A 344 -11.91 12.05 11.91
C MET A 344 -11.98 13.52 11.53
N LEU A 345 -12.25 13.80 10.25
CA LEU A 345 -12.37 15.15 9.69
C LEU A 345 -13.72 15.81 10.02
N GLY A 346 -14.68 15.10 10.62
CA GLY A 346 -16.04 15.60 10.83
C GLY A 346 -16.84 15.76 9.53
N LEU A 347 -16.49 15.01 8.49
CA LEU A 347 -17.15 15.03 7.19
C LEU A 347 -18.20 13.92 7.09
N ASN A 348 -19.21 14.13 6.25
CA ASN A 348 -20.26 13.15 6.02
C ASN A 348 -19.68 11.86 5.40
N VAL A 349 -19.86 10.71 6.05
CA VAL A 349 -19.32 9.42 5.60
C VAL A 349 -19.87 8.95 4.24
N ASN A 350 -21.01 9.46 3.77
CA ASN A 350 -21.54 9.14 2.44
C ASN A 350 -20.97 10.03 1.33
N SER A 351 -20.24 11.09 1.71
CA SER A 351 -19.57 11.99 0.76
C SER A 351 -18.20 11.44 0.33
N TYR A 352 -17.67 11.94 -0.79
CA TYR A 352 -16.31 11.62 -1.28
C TYR A 352 -16.00 10.12 -1.41
N GLN A 353 -16.57 9.45 -2.42
CA GLN A 353 -16.23 8.05 -2.72
C GLN A 353 -14.80 7.88 -3.27
N ILE A 354 -14.09 6.83 -2.82
CA ILE A 354 -12.81 6.44 -3.40
C ILE A 354 -13.08 5.70 -4.71
N ARG A 355 -12.76 6.33 -5.85
CA ARG A 355 -12.79 5.66 -7.14
C ARG A 355 -11.59 4.74 -7.27
N ARG A 356 -11.83 3.43 -7.28
CA ARG A 356 -10.79 2.42 -7.53
C ARG A 356 -10.28 2.58 -8.95
N THR A 357 -8.97 2.79 -9.11
CA THR A 357 -8.32 2.78 -10.42
C THR A 357 -7.25 1.71 -10.45
N ASN A 358 -7.42 0.70 -11.31
CA ASN A 358 -6.38 -0.27 -11.59
C ASN A 358 -5.36 0.35 -12.55
N VAL A 359 -4.07 0.24 -12.23
CA VAL A 359 -2.98 0.72 -13.09
C VAL A 359 -2.89 -0.13 -14.35
N TYR A 360 -3.02 -1.44 -14.18
CA TYR A 360 -3.07 -2.40 -15.28
C TYR A 360 -4.51 -2.66 -15.71
N LYS A 361 -4.78 -2.54 -17.01
CA LYS A 361 -6.12 -2.74 -17.60
C LYS A 361 -6.29 -4.07 -18.33
N GLY A 362 -5.21 -4.85 -18.49
CA GLY A 362 -5.24 -6.13 -19.19
C GLY A 362 -5.47 -7.31 -18.25
N ASP A 363 -5.41 -8.49 -18.84
CA ASP A 363 -5.35 -9.76 -18.14
C ASP A 363 -3.95 -10.35 -18.27
N ILE A 364 -3.48 -11.00 -17.20
CA ILE A 364 -2.26 -11.82 -17.20
C ILE A 364 -2.68 -13.21 -16.80
N THR A 365 -2.32 -14.20 -17.62
CA THR A 365 -2.45 -15.61 -17.32
C THR A 365 -1.15 -16.12 -16.72
N PHE A 366 -1.26 -16.89 -15.65
CA PHE A 366 -0.13 -17.56 -15.03
C PHE A 366 -0.24 -19.05 -15.29
N THR A 367 0.87 -19.69 -15.61
CA THR A 367 0.98 -21.14 -15.48
C THR A 367 0.94 -21.51 -14.00
N MET A 368 0.53 -22.75 -13.68
CA MET A 368 0.53 -23.23 -12.30
C MET A 368 1.92 -23.11 -11.65
N ARG A 369 2.99 -23.35 -12.42
CA ARG A 369 4.38 -23.20 -11.96
C ARG A 369 4.71 -21.76 -11.54
N GLU A 370 4.33 -20.78 -12.35
CA GLU A 370 4.56 -19.36 -12.03
C GLU A 370 3.76 -18.92 -10.81
N PHE A 371 2.50 -19.35 -10.73
CA PHE A 371 1.65 -19.07 -9.57
C PHE A 371 2.23 -19.66 -8.27
N SER A 372 2.67 -20.91 -8.31
CA SER A 372 3.35 -21.56 -7.18
C SER A 372 4.63 -20.82 -6.78
N LEU A 373 5.40 -20.32 -7.75
CA LEU A 373 6.61 -19.55 -7.47
C LEU A 373 6.28 -18.24 -6.75
N LEU A 374 5.24 -17.51 -7.18
CA LEU A 374 4.78 -16.29 -6.48
C LEU A 374 4.37 -16.59 -5.05
N LYS A 375 3.58 -17.67 -4.84
CA LYS A 375 3.15 -18.10 -3.52
C LYS A 375 4.36 -18.39 -2.62
N ASN A 376 5.33 -19.16 -3.12
CA ASN A 376 6.52 -19.53 -2.36
C ASN A 376 7.34 -18.31 -1.95
N VAL A 377 7.60 -17.37 -2.88
CA VAL A 377 8.34 -16.14 -2.57
C VAL A 377 7.65 -15.30 -1.49
N THR A 378 6.32 -15.15 -1.57
CA THR A 378 5.56 -14.42 -0.53
C THR A 378 5.54 -15.13 0.82
N TYR A 379 5.59 -16.46 0.82
CA TYR A 379 5.64 -17.25 2.04
C TYR A 379 7.03 -17.20 2.68
N GLU A 380 8.08 -17.49 1.91
CA GLU A 380 9.47 -17.50 2.36
C GLU A 380 9.92 -16.14 2.91
N ASN A 381 9.41 -15.03 2.35
CA ASN A 381 9.74 -13.71 2.86
C ASN A 381 8.98 -13.31 4.15
N GLY A 382 7.83 -13.92 4.43
CA GLY A 382 7.00 -13.62 5.60
C GLY A 382 5.79 -12.73 5.36
N ASP A 383 5.51 -12.32 4.12
CA ASP A 383 4.34 -11.50 3.80
C ASP A 383 3.03 -12.20 4.19
N THR A 384 2.98 -13.53 4.05
CA THR A 384 1.78 -14.29 4.40
C THR A 384 1.50 -14.22 5.91
N ASP A 385 2.50 -14.45 6.76
CA ASP A 385 2.33 -14.41 8.22
C ASP A 385 2.05 -12.99 8.71
N TRP A 386 2.77 -12.00 8.16
CA TRP A 386 2.56 -10.62 8.55
C TRP A 386 1.14 -10.16 8.21
N ILE A 387 0.65 -10.49 7.02
CA ILE A 387 -0.73 -10.17 6.63
C ILE A 387 -1.75 -10.94 7.46
N ASP A 388 -1.46 -12.18 7.84
CA ASP A 388 -2.32 -12.95 8.74
C ASP A 388 -2.44 -12.26 10.10
N VAL A 389 -1.33 -11.82 10.71
CA VAL A 389 -1.35 -11.02 11.94
C VAL A 389 -2.12 -9.72 11.75
N VAL A 390 -1.93 -9.01 10.63
CA VAL A 390 -2.66 -7.78 10.34
C VAL A 390 -4.18 -8.00 10.29
N LYS A 391 -4.65 -9.10 9.69
CA LYS A 391 -6.08 -9.42 9.65
C LYS A 391 -6.66 -9.66 11.04
N HIS A 392 -5.95 -10.44 11.86
CA HIS A 392 -6.39 -10.73 13.21
C HIS A 392 -6.42 -9.47 14.09
N VAL A 393 -5.44 -8.58 13.94
CA VAL A 393 -5.31 -7.36 14.76
C VAL A 393 -6.22 -6.24 14.27
N TYR A 394 -6.24 -5.96 12.96
CA TYR A 394 -6.88 -4.76 12.38
C TYR A 394 -8.12 -5.09 11.54
N GLY A 395 -8.28 -6.33 11.09
CA GLY A 395 -9.42 -6.77 10.28
C GLY A 395 -10.71 -6.99 11.06
N ARG A 396 -10.69 -6.85 12.40
CA ARG A 396 -11.83 -7.13 13.30
C ARG A 396 -12.36 -8.58 13.16
N GLU A 397 -11.56 -9.49 12.60
CA GLU A 397 -11.96 -10.90 12.43
C GLU A 397 -12.18 -11.61 13.79
N LEU A 398 -11.65 -11.04 14.88
CA LEU A 398 -11.87 -11.50 16.25
C LEU A 398 -13.04 -10.84 16.98
N ASP A 399 -13.70 -9.81 16.43
CA ASP A 399 -14.90 -9.20 17.06
C ASP A 399 -16.11 -10.16 17.02
N TYR A 400 -16.00 -11.29 16.31
CA TYR A 400 -17.02 -12.33 16.21
C TYR A 400 -16.79 -13.53 17.17
N LEU A 401 -15.64 -13.62 17.83
CA LEU A 401 -15.35 -14.64 18.85
C LEU A 401 -15.57 -14.08 20.25
#